data_AF-A0AAW5EDR4-F1
#
_entry.id   AF-A0AAW5EDR4-F1
#
_cell.length_a   1.000
_cell.length_b   1.000
_cell.length_c   1.000
_cell.angle_alpha   90.00
_cell.angle_beta   90.00
_cell.angle_gamma   90.00
#
_symmetry.space_group_name_H-M   'P 1'
#
loop_
_entity.id
_entity.type
_entity.pdbx_description
1 polymer ?
#
loop_
_entity_poly.entity_id
_entity_poly.type
_entity_poly.pdbx_seq_one_letter_code
_entity_poly.pdbx_strand_id
1 'polypeptide(L)'
;EVKDIFNISKRELFKQSFWCDKEVVISGGGTKEKIDNVRCVSNFSSGKMAKAIADAFYFFGAKVTLLSSVYFDTPYSLKSFESSRELKELLEQNS
;
A
#
# COMPACT_ATOMS: atom_id res chain seq x y z
N GLU A 1 -0.99 -7.90 -19.75
CA GLU A 1 -0.69 -6.75 -20.65
C GLU A 1 0.81 -6.42 -20.64
N VAL A 2 1.29 -5.52 -21.51
CA VAL A 2 2.73 -5.13 -21.58
C VAL A 2 3.28 -4.67 -20.22
N LYS A 3 2.44 -4.00 -19.41
CA LYS A 3 2.79 -3.53 -18.07
C LYS A 3 3.09 -4.66 -17.09
N ASP A 4 2.37 -5.78 -17.18
CA ASP A 4 2.59 -6.94 -16.30
C ASP A 4 3.91 -7.61 -16.63
N ILE A 5 4.21 -7.79 -17.92
CA ILE A 5 5.49 -8.33 -18.38
C ILE A 5 6.63 -7.45 -17.86
N PHE A 6 6.52 -6.13 -18.02
CA PHE A 6 7.50 -5.19 -17.50
C PHE A 6 7.69 -5.30 -15.98
N ASN A 7 6.60 -5.35 -15.22
CA ASN A 7 6.65 -5.44 -13.76
C ASN A 7 7.26 -6.77 -13.28
N ILE A 8 6.92 -7.89 -13.93
CA ILE A 8 7.48 -9.22 -13.63
C ILE A 8 8.97 -9.24 -13.96
N SER A 9 9.37 -8.78 -15.14
CA SER A 9 10.79 -8.71 -15.52
C SER A 9 11.58 -7.82 -14.58
N LYS A 10 11.04 -6.65 -14.20
CA LYS A 10 11.68 -5.75 -13.23
C LYS A 10 11.83 -6.45 -11.87
N ARG A 11 10.78 -7.12 -11.38
CA ARG A 11 10.83 -7.85 -10.11
C ARG A 11 11.91 -8.95 -10.13
N GLU A 12 12.02 -9.71 -11.23
CA GLU A 12 13.04 -10.76 -11.32
C GLU A 12 14.47 -10.24 -11.40
N LEU A 13 14.69 -9.08 -12.03
CA LEU A 13 16.01 -8.46 -12.13
C LEU A 13 16.48 -7.78 -10.84
N PHE A 14 15.55 -7.23 -10.05
CA PHE A 14 15.87 -6.47 -8.83
C PHE A 14 15.66 -7.25 -7.52
N LYS A 15 15.16 -8.50 -7.58
CA LYS A 15 14.93 -9.30 -6.39
C LYS A 15 16.18 -9.43 -5.54
N GLN A 16 15.99 -9.41 -4.23
CA GLN A 16 17.04 -9.63 -3.25
C GLN A 16 16.64 -10.81 -2.38
N SER A 17 17.53 -11.79 -2.23
CA SER A 17 17.25 -13.03 -1.50
C SER A 17 16.70 -12.81 -0.09
N PHE A 18 17.14 -11.74 0.59
CA PHE A 18 16.66 -11.38 1.91
C PHE A 18 15.16 -11.05 1.96
N TRP A 19 14.64 -10.39 0.93
CA TRP A 19 13.24 -9.91 0.87
C TRP A 19 12.29 -10.91 0.23
N CYS A 20 12.80 -11.90 -0.51
CA CYS A 20 11.99 -12.98 -1.06
C CYS A 20 11.15 -13.64 0.04
N ASP A 21 9.86 -13.82 -0.26
CA ASP A 21 8.86 -14.42 0.63
C ASP A 21 8.57 -13.69 1.95
N LYS A 22 9.22 -12.55 2.21
CA LYS A 22 8.89 -11.69 3.36
C LYS A 22 7.57 -10.98 3.12
N GLU A 23 6.72 -11.00 4.14
CA GLU A 23 5.48 -10.22 4.14
C GLU A 23 5.76 -8.81 4.63
N VAL A 24 5.32 -7.82 3.85
CA VAL A 24 5.51 -6.41 4.17
C VAL A 24 4.17 -5.70 4.03
N VAL A 25 3.71 -5.13 5.13
CA VAL A 25 2.52 -4.27 5.16
C VAL A 25 2.96 -2.82 5.25
N ILE A 26 2.47 -1.99 4.33
CA ILE A 26 2.72 -0.55 4.31
C ILE A 26 1.39 0.16 4.39
N SER A 27 1.26 1.18 5.23
CA SER A 27 0.09 2.07 5.23
C SER A 27 0.47 3.47 4.74
N GLY A 28 -0.47 4.15 4.06
CA GLY A 28 -0.29 5.56 3.74
C GLY A 28 -1.46 6.22 3.02
N GLY A 29 -1.51 7.54 3.11
CA GLY A 29 -2.66 8.35 2.73
C GLY A 29 -3.31 9.00 3.96
N GLY A 30 -4.16 9.99 3.73
CA GLY A 30 -4.86 10.69 4.82
C GLY A 30 -6.07 9.92 5.32
N THR A 31 -6.41 10.05 6.60
CA THR A 31 -7.69 9.56 7.17
C THR A 31 -8.71 10.68 7.20
N LYS A 32 -10.00 10.34 7.27
CA LYS A 32 -11.10 11.29 7.45
C LYS A 32 -11.95 10.86 8.63
N GLU A 33 -11.88 11.62 9.72
CA GLU A 33 -12.67 11.39 10.92
C GLU A 33 -13.91 12.29 10.90
N LYS A 34 -15.09 11.70 10.69
CA LYS A 34 -16.35 12.45 10.56
C LYS A 34 -16.71 13.13 11.88
N ILE A 35 -17.01 14.43 11.80
CA ILE A 35 -17.62 15.20 12.90
C ILE A 35 -19.14 15.21 12.73
N ASP A 36 -19.59 15.42 11.50
CA ASP A 36 -20.99 15.38 11.08
C ASP A 36 -21.08 14.99 9.59
N ASN A 37 -22.25 15.13 8.98
CA ASN A 37 -22.50 14.75 7.58
C ASN A 37 -21.73 15.58 6.55
N VAL A 38 -21.09 16.69 6.96
CA VAL A 38 -20.40 17.63 6.06
C VAL A 38 -18.92 17.78 6.45
N ARG A 39 -18.62 17.85 7.74
CA ARG A 39 -17.28 18.15 8.25
C ARG A 39 -16.54 16.89 8.71
N CYS A 40 -15.24 16.87 8.48
CA CYS A 40 -14.33 15.87 9.02
C CYS A 40 -13.00 16.51 9.42
N VAL A 41 -12.30 15.86 10.35
CA VAL A 41 -10.87 16.10 10.58
C VAL A 41 -10.10 15.21 9.62
N SER A 42 -9.16 15.77 8.86
CA SER A 42 -8.36 15.02 7.90
C SER A 42 -6.94 15.57 7.81
N ASN A 43 -6.08 14.86 7.08
CA ASN A 43 -4.73 15.29 6.74
C ASN A 43 -4.49 15.18 5.22
N PHE A 44 -3.54 15.96 4.71
CA PHE A 44 -3.27 16.10 3.27
C PHE A 44 -2.30 15.04 2.70
N SER A 45 -2.10 13.92 3.38
CA SER A 45 -1.21 12.88 2.88
C SER A 45 -1.75 12.30 1.56
N SER A 46 -0.92 12.40 0.52
CA SER A 46 -1.24 11.88 -0.81
C SER A 46 -0.99 10.39 -0.98
N GLY A 47 -0.40 9.72 0.02
CA GLY A 47 -0.04 8.30 -0.05
C GLY A 47 1.12 7.95 -1.01
N LYS A 48 1.63 8.92 -1.79
CA LYS A 48 2.66 8.70 -2.82
C LYS A 48 3.96 8.09 -2.27
N MET A 49 4.39 8.52 -1.08
CA MET A 49 5.59 7.98 -0.44
C MET A 49 5.39 6.51 -0.03
N ALA A 50 4.24 6.18 0.57
CA ALA A 50 3.91 4.80 0.93
C ALA A 50 3.85 3.90 -0.31
N LYS A 51 3.24 4.40 -1.40
CA LYS A 51 3.23 3.73 -2.70
C LYS A 51 4.64 3.47 -3.23
N ALA A 52 5.53 4.47 -3.18
CA ALA A 52 6.92 4.30 -3.63
C ALA A 52 7.70 3.27 -2.79
N ILE A 53 7.49 3.25 -1.48
CA ILE A 53 8.09 2.25 -0.58
C ILE A 53 7.54 0.85 -0.86
N ALA A 54 6.22 0.72 -1.05
CA ALA A 54 5.57 -0.54 -1.40
C ALA A 54 6.07 -1.09 -2.74
N ASP A 55 6.27 -0.22 -3.74
CA ASP A 55 6.89 -0.58 -5.02
C ASP A 55 8.31 -1.12 -4.85
N ALA A 56 9.13 -0.46 -4.02
CA ALA A 56 10.49 -0.90 -3.77
C ALA A 56 10.53 -2.32 -3.17
N PHE A 57 9.74 -2.57 -2.12
CA PHE A 57 9.65 -3.91 -1.51
C PHE A 57 9.12 -4.97 -2.48
N TYR A 58 8.13 -4.61 -3.29
CA TYR A 58 7.60 -5.51 -4.32
C TYR A 58 8.69 -5.88 -5.33
N PHE A 59 9.46 -4.91 -5.85
CA PHE A 59 10.52 -5.21 -6.80
C PHE A 59 11.72 -5.93 -6.16
N PHE A 60 11.92 -5.81 -4.85
CA PHE A 60 12.91 -6.61 -4.12
C PHE A 60 12.46 -8.04 -3.83
N GLY A 61 11.22 -8.42 -4.17
CA GLY A 61 10.75 -9.81 -4.06
C GLY A 61 9.84 -10.08 -2.86
N ALA A 62 9.49 -9.06 -2.07
CA ALA A 62 8.57 -9.21 -0.95
C ALA A 62 7.12 -9.47 -1.41
N LYS A 63 6.32 -10.03 -0.50
CA LYS A 63 4.86 -10.12 -0.58
C LYS A 63 4.28 -8.86 0.05
N VAL A 64 3.85 -7.92 -0.78
CA VAL A 64 3.45 -6.58 -0.34
C VAL A 64 1.94 -6.45 -0.24
N THR A 65 1.48 -5.90 0.88
CA THR A 65 0.13 -5.36 1.04
C THR A 65 0.22 -3.87 1.34
N LEU A 66 -0.33 -3.05 0.44
CA LEU A 66 -0.46 -1.61 0.65
C LEU A 66 -1.86 -1.31 1.19
N LEU A 67 -1.93 -0.74 2.39
CA LEU A 67 -3.14 -0.16 2.95
C LEU A 67 -3.14 1.32 2.53
N SER A 68 -4.13 1.78 1.77
CA SER A 68 -4.16 3.19 1.34
C SER A 68 -5.54 3.80 1.24
N SER A 69 -5.69 5.05 1.68
CA SER A 69 -6.90 5.84 1.44
C SER A 69 -6.99 6.46 0.05
N VAL A 70 -5.96 6.26 -0.78
CA VAL A 70 -5.92 6.69 -2.18
C VAL A 70 -5.76 5.47 -3.06
N TYR A 71 -6.50 5.41 -4.16
CA TYR A 71 -6.35 4.35 -5.14
C TYR A 71 -5.05 4.51 -5.93
N PHE A 72 -4.32 3.40 -6.08
CA PHE A 72 -3.16 3.29 -6.95
C PHE A 72 -3.30 2.05 -7.82
N ASP A 73 -2.87 2.15 -9.07
CA ASP A 73 -2.72 0.98 -9.94
C ASP A 73 -1.41 0.23 -9.57
N THR A 74 -1.55 -0.94 -8.95
CA THR A 74 -0.44 -1.68 -8.31
C THR A 74 -0.42 -3.16 -8.70
N PRO A 75 0.75 -3.78 -8.92
CA PRO A 75 0.87 -5.22 -9.21
C PRO A 75 0.84 -6.12 -7.95
N TYR A 76 0.36 -5.59 -6.83
CA TYR A 76 0.29 -6.24 -5.52
C TYR A 76 -1.00 -5.87 -4.80
N SER A 77 -1.22 -6.45 -3.62
CA SER A 77 -2.45 -6.26 -2.84
C SER A 77 -2.58 -4.81 -2.38
N LEU A 78 -3.73 -4.20 -2.72
CA LEU A 78 -4.12 -2.86 -2.26
C LEU A 78 -5.43 -3.01 -1.47
N LYS A 79 -5.45 -2.54 -0.22
CA LYS A 79 -6.66 -2.48 0.61
C LYS A 79 -6.95 -1.04 1.00
N SER A 80 -8.19 -0.59 0.78
CA SER A 80 -8.58 0.80 1.05
C SER A 80 -9.11 0.99 2.46
N PHE A 81 -8.88 2.18 3.02
CA PHE A 81 -9.51 2.64 4.27
C PHE A 81 -9.90 4.11 4.15
N GLU A 82 -10.92 4.55 4.88
CA GLU A 82 -11.28 5.96 5.01
C GLU A 82 -10.89 6.53 6.38
N SER A 83 -11.14 5.77 7.44
CA SER A 83 -10.93 6.18 8.83
C SER A 83 -9.72 5.51 9.48
N SER A 84 -9.23 6.11 10.57
CA SER A 84 -8.19 5.52 11.41
C SER A 84 -8.61 4.21 12.07
N ARG A 85 -9.92 4.05 12.35
CA ARG A 85 -10.50 2.80 12.84
C ARG A 85 -10.40 1.68 11.82
N GLU A 86 -10.83 1.92 10.59
CA GLU A 86 -10.71 0.94 9.50
C GLU A 86 -9.25 0.57 9.23
N LEU A 87 -8.35 1.57 9.24
CA LEU A 87 -6.92 1.31 9.10
C LEU A 87 -6.40 0.38 10.21
N LYS A 88 -6.84 0.58 11.46
CA LYS A 88 -6.47 -0.30 12.58
C LYS A 88 -6.97 -1.73 12.35
N GLU A 89 -8.25 -1.89 11.98
CA GLU A 89 -8.85 -3.20 11.71
C GLU A 89 -8.10 -3.93 10.57
N LEU A 90 -7.71 -3.20 9.52
CA LEU A 90 -6.89 -3.75 8.45
C LEU A 90 -5.49 -4.15 8.92
N LEU A 91 -4.83 -3.35 9.77
CA LEU A 91 -3.52 -3.72 10.30
C LEU A 91 -3.59 -5.02 11.12
N GLU A 92 -4.61 -5.17 11.96
CA GLU A 92 -4.82 -6.38 12.78
C GLU A 92 -5.09 -7.63 11.93
N GLN A 93 -5.77 -7.48 10.77
CA GLN A 93 -6.01 -8.58 9.84
C GLN A 93 -4.78 -8.99 9.00
N ASN A 94 -3.73 -8.18 8.97
CA ASN A 94 -2.53 -8.40 8.14
C ASN A 94 -1.24 -8.42 8.97
N SER A 95 -1.36 -8.54 10.30
CA SER A 95 -0.25 -8.68 11.25
C SER A 95 0.02 -10.15 11.58
#